data_AF-A0A5M4AMM8-F1
#
_entry.id   AF-A0A5M4AMM8-F1
#
_cell.length_a   1.000
_cell.length_b   1.000
_cell.length_c   1.000
_cell.angle_alpha   90.00
_cell.angle_beta   90.00
_cell.angle_gamma   90.00
#
_symmetry.space_group_name_H-M   'P 1'
#
loop_
_entity.id
_entity.type
_entity.pdbx_description
1 polymer ?
#
loop_
_entity_poly.entity_id
_entity_poly.type
_entity_poly.pdbx_seq_one_letter_code
_entity_poly.pdbx_strand_id
1 'polypeptide(L)'
;MKGKPEFTRVDDQINFYRGPHSPSPQLPGDDFSVRWTGYIVPPVTGTYHLGCWGMPTLDVYFEAKKILSHNSGHHAFYHEPDVQMEAGKRYKVVYEYKNWYGEGDAKLVWAMPNPNMLKDAVATAEKADAVVLLLGLSQRLEGEEMPIKVDGFKGGDRTNLLLPKP
;
A
#
# COMPACT_ATOMS: atom_id res chain seq x y z
N MET A 1 4.18 -2.39 -20.89
CA MET A 1 4.90 -3.67 -21.06
C MET A 1 4.50 -4.27 -22.39
N LYS A 2 5.45 -4.77 -23.18
CA LYS A 2 5.21 -5.47 -24.45
C LYS A 2 6.19 -6.65 -24.53
N GLY A 3 5.82 -7.74 -25.18
CA GLY A 3 6.67 -8.92 -25.33
C GLY A 3 6.14 -10.16 -24.60
N LYS A 4 6.81 -11.29 -24.81
CA LYS A 4 6.58 -12.54 -24.04
C LYS A 4 7.33 -12.43 -22.71
N PRO A 5 6.77 -12.90 -21.59
CA PRO A 5 7.50 -12.92 -20.33
C PRO A 5 8.67 -13.91 -20.40
N GLU A 6 9.83 -13.53 -19.85
CA GLU A 6 11.00 -14.42 -19.73
C GLU A 6 10.68 -15.67 -18.90
N PHE A 7 9.89 -15.51 -17.83
CA PHE A 7 9.33 -16.61 -17.04
C PHE A 7 8.01 -16.21 -16.39
N THR A 8 7.29 -17.20 -15.86
CA THR A 8 6.10 -16.99 -15.03
C THR A 8 6.22 -17.78 -13.74
N ARG A 9 5.66 -17.23 -12.66
CA ARG A 9 5.48 -17.91 -11.38
C ARG A 9 4.27 -17.37 -10.64
N VAL A 10 3.87 -18.07 -9.58
CA VAL A 10 2.88 -17.58 -8.62
C VAL A 10 3.64 -17.05 -7.41
N ASP A 11 3.36 -15.81 -7.03
CA ASP A 11 3.82 -15.23 -5.77
C ASP A 11 2.64 -15.18 -4.80
N ASP A 12 2.79 -15.70 -3.58
CA ASP A 12 1.73 -15.70 -2.56
C ASP A 12 1.33 -14.28 -2.13
N GLN A 13 2.28 -13.34 -2.20
CA GLN A 13 2.09 -11.93 -1.89
C GLN A 13 2.99 -11.05 -2.77
N ILE A 14 2.52 -9.83 -3.06
CA ILE A 14 3.37 -8.77 -3.60
C ILE A 14 3.95 -8.04 -2.39
N ASN A 15 5.08 -8.53 -1.89
CA ASN A 15 5.78 -7.96 -0.73
C ASN A 15 7.31 -8.11 -0.91
N PHE A 16 7.82 -7.44 -1.93
CA PHE A 16 9.23 -7.43 -2.26
C PHE A 16 9.86 -6.16 -1.68
N TYR A 17 10.85 -6.36 -0.81
CA TYR A 17 11.58 -5.31 -0.13
C TYR A 17 13.07 -5.57 -0.29
N ARG A 18 13.82 -4.56 -0.77
CA ARG A 18 15.30 -4.51 -0.75
C ARG A 18 16.00 -5.87 -0.71
N GLY A 19 15.89 -6.61 -1.82
CA GLY A 19 16.54 -7.91 -2.05
C GLY A 19 17.29 -7.89 -3.39
N PRO A 20 18.22 -8.82 -3.64
CA PRO A 20 19.32 -8.63 -4.60
C PRO A 20 18.80 -8.43 -6.01
N HIS A 21 18.81 -7.18 -6.48
CA HIS A 21 18.71 -6.65 -7.85
C HIS A 21 17.62 -7.21 -8.80
N SER A 22 16.97 -8.35 -8.54
CA SER A 22 16.07 -8.97 -9.50
C SER A 22 15.26 -10.10 -8.88
N PRO A 23 13.98 -10.29 -9.28
CA PRO A 23 13.17 -11.40 -8.78
C PRO A 23 13.64 -12.78 -9.29
N SER A 24 14.60 -12.84 -10.23
CA SER A 24 15.18 -14.07 -10.77
C SER A 24 16.60 -13.83 -11.30
N PRO A 25 17.54 -14.77 -11.16
CA PRO A 25 18.87 -14.67 -11.79
C PRO A 25 18.83 -14.56 -13.33
N GLN A 26 17.71 -14.89 -13.96
CA GLN A 26 17.51 -14.79 -15.41
C GLN A 26 17.24 -13.35 -15.87
N LEU A 27 16.95 -12.46 -14.94
CA LEU A 27 16.65 -11.06 -15.22
C LEU A 27 17.84 -10.18 -14.80
N PRO A 28 18.11 -9.10 -15.55
CA PRO A 28 19.11 -8.12 -15.15
C PRO A 28 18.80 -7.50 -13.79
N GLY A 29 19.83 -6.91 -13.18
CA GLY A 29 19.73 -6.28 -11.87
C GLY A 29 18.95 -4.96 -11.83
N ASP A 30 18.74 -4.36 -12.99
CA ASP A 30 17.85 -3.24 -13.27
C ASP A 30 17.26 -3.51 -14.67
N ASP A 31 16.39 -2.65 -15.18
CA ASP A 31 15.76 -2.79 -16.50
C ASP A 31 14.90 -4.04 -16.68
N PHE A 32 14.13 -4.38 -15.65
CA PHE A 32 13.11 -5.42 -15.73
C PHE A 32 11.72 -4.88 -15.43
N SER A 33 10.71 -5.66 -15.80
CA SER A 33 9.32 -5.34 -15.47
C SER A 33 8.57 -6.59 -15.06
N VAL A 34 7.66 -6.43 -14.10
CA VAL A 34 6.84 -7.51 -13.57
C VAL A 34 5.37 -7.10 -13.66
N ARG A 35 4.51 -8.06 -14.01
CA ARG A 35 3.06 -7.90 -13.99
C ARG A 35 2.46 -9.00 -13.16
N TRP A 36 1.92 -8.64 -12.00
CA TRP A 36 1.07 -9.53 -11.22
C TRP A 36 -0.38 -9.36 -11.64
N THR A 37 -1.07 -10.47 -11.86
CA THR A 37 -2.51 -10.50 -12.12
C THR A 37 -3.14 -11.49 -11.15
N GLY A 38 -4.15 -11.04 -10.41
CA GLY A 38 -4.80 -11.89 -9.43
C GLY A 38 -6.18 -11.38 -9.06
N TYR A 39 -6.70 -11.93 -7.97
CA TYR A 39 -7.99 -11.54 -7.42
C TYR A 39 -7.85 -11.31 -5.91
N ILE A 40 -8.48 -10.25 -5.41
CA ILE A 40 -8.74 -10.06 -3.99
C ILE A 40 -10.16 -10.58 -3.70
N VAL A 41 -10.30 -11.31 -2.60
CA VAL A 41 -11.59 -11.70 -2.05
C VAL A 41 -11.71 -11.08 -0.66
N PRO A 42 -12.51 -10.03 -0.49
CA PRO A 42 -12.64 -9.32 0.78
C PRO A 42 -13.41 -10.21 1.79
N PRO A 43 -12.95 -10.30 3.05
CA PRO A 43 -13.66 -11.07 4.08
C PRO A 43 -14.93 -10.35 4.57
N VAL A 44 -14.98 -9.01 4.46
CA VAL A 44 -16.09 -8.18 4.92
C VAL A 44 -16.49 -7.15 3.87
N THR A 45 -17.76 -6.74 3.86
CA THR A 45 -18.25 -5.67 2.98
C THR A 45 -17.89 -4.31 3.56
N GLY A 46 -17.40 -3.40 2.73
CA GLY A 46 -17.19 -2.00 3.09
C GLY A 46 -16.14 -1.27 2.25
N THR A 47 -15.71 -0.12 2.74
CA THR A 47 -14.63 0.68 2.18
C THR A 47 -13.27 0.13 2.62
N TYR A 48 -12.44 -0.25 1.66
CA TYR A 48 -11.04 -0.62 1.88
C TYR A 48 -10.14 0.48 1.35
N HIS A 49 -8.99 0.69 2.00
CA HIS A 49 -7.91 1.51 1.47
C HIS A 49 -6.93 0.59 0.75
N LEU A 50 -6.96 0.56 -0.59
CA LEU A 50 -6.11 -0.33 -1.40
C LEU A 50 -4.92 0.46 -1.94
N GLY A 51 -3.74 0.21 -1.41
CA GLY A 51 -2.56 0.99 -1.72
C GLY A 51 -1.33 0.19 -2.11
N CYS A 52 -0.22 0.90 -2.29
CA CYS A 52 1.06 0.28 -2.56
C CYS A 52 2.21 0.99 -1.85
N TRP A 53 3.32 0.28 -1.71
CA TRP A 53 4.62 0.83 -1.39
C TRP A 53 5.61 0.30 -2.41
N GLY A 54 6.15 1.16 -3.27
CA GLY A 54 7.17 0.73 -4.21
C GLY A 54 7.84 1.85 -4.98
N MET A 55 9.01 1.53 -5.52
CA MET A 55 9.84 2.36 -6.38
C MET A 55 10.60 1.44 -7.36
N PRO A 56 10.94 1.87 -8.58
CA PRO A 56 10.75 3.23 -9.06
C PRO A 56 9.41 3.47 -9.74
N THR A 57 8.95 2.59 -10.63
CA THR A 57 7.68 2.78 -11.35
C THR A 57 6.70 1.66 -11.07
N LEU A 58 5.46 2.03 -10.75
CA LEU A 58 4.35 1.12 -10.56
C LEU A 58 3.02 1.70 -11.05
N ASP A 59 2.11 0.81 -11.44
CA ASP A 59 0.70 1.11 -11.70
C ASP A 59 -0.15 0.00 -11.06
N VAL A 60 -1.20 0.38 -10.34
CA VAL A 60 -2.18 -0.57 -9.78
C VAL A 60 -3.54 -0.36 -10.42
N TYR A 61 -4.14 -1.44 -10.88
CA TYR A 61 -5.47 -1.48 -11.46
C TYR A 61 -6.39 -2.35 -10.61
N PHE A 62 -7.59 -1.86 -10.35
CA PHE A 62 -8.67 -2.56 -9.68
C PHE A 62 -9.88 -2.57 -10.61
N GLU A 63 -10.40 -3.75 -10.96
CA GLU A 63 -11.49 -3.91 -11.93
C GLU A 63 -11.24 -3.13 -13.24
N ALA A 64 -10.03 -3.28 -13.79
CA ALA A 64 -9.53 -2.59 -14.98
C ALA A 64 -9.38 -1.06 -14.87
N LYS A 65 -9.84 -0.43 -13.79
CA LYS A 65 -9.59 0.99 -13.51
C LYS A 65 -8.21 1.16 -12.88
N LYS A 66 -7.38 2.04 -13.43
CA LYS A 66 -6.14 2.46 -12.78
C LYS A 66 -6.49 3.28 -11.53
N ILE A 67 -6.14 2.78 -10.36
CA ILE A 67 -6.39 3.43 -9.07
C ILE A 67 -5.15 4.12 -8.52
N LEU A 68 -3.97 3.72 -8.98
CA LEU A 68 -2.69 4.21 -8.48
C LEU A 68 -1.66 4.22 -9.60
N SER A 69 -0.88 5.29 -9.68
CA SER A 69 0.32 5.38 -10.52
C SER A 69 1.40 6.10 -9.72
N HIS A 70 2.62 5.55 -9.73
CA HIS A 70 3.76 6.16 -9.06
C HIS A 70 5.02 5.97 -9.91
N ASN A 71 5.85 7.01 -9.97
CA ASN A 71 7.14 6.98 -10.62
C ASN A 71 8.11 7.91 -9.89
N SER A 72 9.06 7.36 -9.15
CA SER A 72 10.04 8.12 -8.37
C SER A 72 11.35 7.36 -8.22
N GLY A 73 12.48 8.05 -8.34
CA GLY A 73 13.79 7.52 -7.93
C GLY A 73 14.08 7.69 -6.43
N HIS A 74 13.19 8.38 -5.71
CA HIS A 74 13.23 8.59 -4.27
C HIS A 74 12.27 7.64 -3.55
N HIS A 75 12.30 7.63 -2.21
CA HIS A 75 11.56 6.68 -1.37
C HIS A 75 10.09 6.51 -1.78
N ALA A 76 9.64 5.25 -1.75
CA ALA A 76 8.25 4.88 -1.97
C ALA A 76 7.31 5.63 -1.02
N PHE A 77 6.12 5.97 -1.52
CA PHE A 77 5.08 6.64 -0.74
C PHE A 77 3.77 5.85 -0.78
N TYR A 78 3.03 5.85 0.34
CA TYR A 78 1.71 5.21 0.39
C TYR A 78 0.68 6.07 -0.34
N HIS A 79 0.08 5.52 -1.37
CA HIS A 79 -1.18 6.02 -1.93
C HIS A 79 -2.23 4.96 -1.69
N GLU A 80 -3.34 5.30 -1.04
CA GLU A 80 -4.34 4.32 -0.59
C GLU A 80 -5.74 4.79 -0.98
N PRO A 81 -6.11 4.75 -2.27
CA PRO A 81 -7.45 5.07 -2.71
C PRO A 81 -8.50 4.15 -2.07
N ASP A 82 -9.65 4.74 -1.75
CA ASP A 82 -10.82 4.01 -1.30
C ASP A 82 -11.41 3.16 -2.43
N VAL A 83 -11.64 1.89 -2.13
CA VAL A 83 -12.38 0.97 -3.00
C VAL A 83 -13.51 0.31 -2.22
N GLN A 84 -14.70 0.27 -2.84
CA GLN A 84 -15.86 -0.43 -2.27
C GLN A 84 -15.80 -1.90 -2.66
N MET A 85 -15.90 -2.77 -1.67
CA MET A 85 -15.85 -4.21 -1.87
C MET A 85 -16.94 -4.94 -1.08
N GLU A 86 -17.49 -5.99 -1.67
CA GLU A 86 -18.52 -6.87 -1.08
C GLU A 86 -17.90 -8.18 -0.63
N ALA A 87 -18.19 -8.62 0.59
CA ALA A 87 -17.65 -9.86 1.17
C ALA A 87 -17.81 -11.06 0.22
N GLY A 88 -16.73 -11.83 0.04
CA GLY A 88 -16.73 -13.04 -0.79
C GLY A 88 -16.73 -12.81 -2.31
N LYS A 89 -16.91 -11.58 -2.79
CA LYS A 89 -16.86 -11.26 -4.22
C LYS A 89 -15.42 -11.16 -4.70
N ARG A 90 -15.13 -11.72 -5.88
CA ARG A 90 -13.78 -11.68 -6.47
C ARG A 90 -13.59 -10.36 -7.22
N TYR A 91 -12.55 -9.62 -6.89
CA TYR A 91 -12.14 -8.40 -7.57
C TYR A 91 -10.78 -8.57 -8.24
N LYS A 92 -10.70 -8.33 -9.54
CA LYS A 92 -9.46 -8.42 -10.31
C LYS A 92 -8.53 -7.27 -9.94
N VAL A 93 -7.28 -7.63 -9.61
CA VAL A 93 -6.19 -6.68 -9.38
C VAL A 93 -5.06 -6.96 -10.36
N VAL A 94 -4.51 -5.89 -10.92
CA VAL A 94 -3.30 -5.94 -11.74
C VAL A 94 -2.29 -4.97 -11.12
N TYR A 95 -1.10 -5.47 -10.80
CA TYR A 95 0.02 -4.66 -10.36
C TYR A 95 1.10 -4.73 -11.43
N GLU A 96 1.42 -3.61 -12.03
CA GLU A 96 2.52 -3.48 -12.98
C GLU A 96 3.67 -2.76 -12.31
N TYR A 97 4.87 -3.29 -12.47
CA TYR A 97 6.08 -2.78 -11.87
C TYR A 97 7.19 -2.72 -12.91
N LYS A 98 8.01 -1.68 -12.86
CA LYS A 98 9.23 -1.57 -13.65
C LYS A 98 10.35 -1.11 -12.74
N ASN A 99 11.42 -1.88 -12.67
CA ASN A 99 12.66 -1.40 -12.11
C ASN A 99 13.56 -0.92 -13.25
N TRP A 100 13.96 0.34 -13.16
CA TRP A 100 14.95 0.97 -14.05
C TRP A 100 16.09 1.60 -13.25
N TYR A 101 16.07 1.48 -11.91
CA TYR A 101 17.02 2.15 -11.03
C TYR A 101 16.99 1.57 -9.61
N GLY A 102 18.14 1.07 -9.16
CA GLY A 102 18.46 0.84 -7.76
C GLY A 102 17.73 -0.36 -7.13
N GLU A 103 17.74 -0.40 -5.80
CA GLU A 103 17.08 -1.47 -5.03
C GLU A 103 15.57 -1.26 -4.99
N GLY A 104 14.90 -1.77 -6.02
CA GLY A 104 13.47 -1.66 -6.20
C GLY A 104 12.62 -2.28 -5.07
N ASP A 105 11.53 -1.60 -4.71
CA ASP A 105 10.52 -2.09 -3.77
C ASP A 105 9.19 -2.29 -4.52
N ALA A 106 8.46 -3.36 -4.20
CA ALA A 106 7.11 -3.60 -4.72
C ALA A 106 6.24 -4.28 -3.66
N LYS A 107 5.32 -3.53 -3.07
CA LYS A 107 4.34 -4.02 -2.11
C LYS A 107 2.94 -3.58 -2.50
N LEU A 108 1.99 -4.51 -2.44
CA LEU A 108 0.56 -4.21 -2.46
C LEU A 108 0.06 -4.30 -1.01
N VAL A 109 -0.58 -3.25 -0.52
CA VAL A 109 -1.12 -3.18 0.84
C VAL A 109 -2.60 -2.86 0.80
N TRP A 110 -3.31 -3.26 1.84
CA TRP A 110 -4.71 -2.90 2.00
C TRP A 110 -5.07 -2.78 3.47
N ALA A 111 -5.95 -1.85 3.80
CA ALA A 111 -6.59 -1.76 5.11
C ALA A 111 -8.06 -2.18 4.98
N MET A 112 -8.49 -3.07 5.89
CA MET A 112 -9.87 -3.55 5.94
C MET A 112 -10.79 -2.53 6.61
N PRO A 113 -12.08 -2.46 6.23
CA PRO A 113 -13.06 -1.66 6.94
C PRO A 113 -13.14 -2.15 8.40
N ASN A 114 -13.05 -1.21 9.33
CA ASN A 114 -13.28 -1.48 10.75
C ASN A 114 -14.16 -0.39 11.39
N PRO A 115 -15.46 -0.31 11.02
CA PRO A 115 -16.34 0.74 11.51
C PRO A 115 -16.58 0.69 13.02
N ASN A 116 -16.33 -0.46 13.65
CA ASN A 116 -16.54 -0.65 15.10
C ASN A 116 -15.25 -0.51 15.92
N MET A 117 -14.10 -0.20 15.30
CA MET A 117 -12.79 -0.19 15.98
C MET A 117 -12.80 0.56 17.31
N LEU A 118 -13.28 1.81 17.31
CA LEU A 118 -13.31 2.64 18.50
C LEU A 118 -14.29 2.09 19.56
N LYS A 119 -15.47 1.67 19.12
CA LYS A 119 -16.49 1.11 20.02
C LYS A 119 -15.98 -0.15 20.71
N ASP A 120 -15.35 -1.05 19.95
CA ASP A 120 -14.83 -2.32 20.47
C ASP A 120 -13.63 -2.07 21.39
N ALA A 121 -12.75 -1.11 21.04
CA ALA A 121 -11.64 -0.69 21.90
C ALA A 121 -12.13 -0.12 23.24
N VAL A 122 -13.14 0.75 23.23
CA VAL A 122 -13.73 1.32 24.45
C VAL A 122 -14.42 0.25 25.29
N ALA A 123 -15.26 -0.59 24.69
CA ALA A 123 -15.95 -1.67 25.41
C ALA A 123 -14.98 -2.71 26.01
N THR A 124 -13.81 -2.89 25.40
CA THR A 124 -12.73 -3.72 25.94
C THR A 124 -12.03 -3.02 27.11
N ALA A 125 -11.73 -1.72 26.96
CA ALA A 125 -11.09 -0.91 27.99
C ALA A 125 -11.95 -0.80 29.27
N GLU A 126 -13.27 -0.65 29.16
CA GLU A 126 -14.20 -0.59 30.30
C GLU A 126 -14.20 -1.85 31.17
N LYS A 127 -13.79 -2.99 30.62
CA LYS A 127 -13.75 -4.28 31.31
C LYS A 127 -12.36 -4.63 31.84
N ALA A 128 -11.35 -3.82 31.55
CA ALA A 128 -9.98 -4.09 31.92
C ALA A 128 -9.61 -3.42 33.25
N ASP A 129 -8.78 -4.08 34.05
CA ASP A 129 -8.24 -3.49 35.29
C ASP A 129 -7.25 -2.34 34.99
N ALA A 130 -6.59 -2.38 33.83
CA ALA A 130 -5.67 -1.36 33.35
C ALA A 130 -5.65 -1.31 31.82
N VAL A 131 -5.32 -0.13 31.26
CA VAL A 131 -5.21 0.11 29.82
C VAL A 131 -3.83 0.68 29.50
N VAL A 132 -3.12 0.06 28.54
CA VAL A 132 -1.91 0.62 27.95
C VAL A 132 -2.27 1.21 26.60
N LEU A 133 -2.30 2.55 26.52
CA LEU A 133 -2.69 3.28 25.32
C LEU A 133 -1.44 3.84 24.62
N LEU A 134 -1.23 3.44 23.36
CA LEU A 134 -0.13 3.92 22.52
C LEU A 134 -0.67 4.89 21.48
N LEU A 135 -0.29 6.17 21.60
CA LEU A 135 -0.64 7.24 20.67
C LEU A 135 0.63 7.94 20.19
N GLY A 136 0.54 8.65 19.08
CA GLY A 136 1.64 9.46 18.59
C GLY A 136 1.48 9.82 17.13
N LEU A 137 2.60 10.22 16.52
CA LEU A 137 2.70 10.52 15.11
C LEU A 137 3.49 9.42 14.40
N SER A 138 3.34 9.36 13.08
CA SER A 138 4.14 8.51 12.21
C SER A 138 5.05 9.40 11.37
N GLN A 139 6.26 8.93 11.08
CA GLN A 139 7.13 9.53 10.05
C GLN A 139 6.47 9.61 8.65
N ARG A 140 5.36 8.89 8.45
CA ARG A 140 4.54 8.98 7.23
C ARG A 140 3.71 10.27 7.16
N LEU A 141 3.59 11.00 8.27
CA LEU A 141 2.85 12.24 8.39
C LEU A 141 3.76 13.45 8.58
N GLU A 142 4.91 13.28 9.23
CA GLU A 142 5.89 14.35 9.47
C GLU A 142 7.24 14.04 8.77
N GLY A 143 7.64 14.91 7.83
CA GLY A 143 8.82 14.72 6.96
C GLY A 143 8.95 15.85 5.94
N GLU A 144 10.09 15.97 5.24
CA GLU A 144 10.31 17.08 4.29
C GLU A 144 9.52 16.89 2.98
N GLU A 145 8.81 17.95 2.54
CA GLU A 145 8.09 18.07 1.27
C GLU A 145 7.21 16.86 0.88
N MET A 146 6.48 16.30 1.83
CA MET A 146 5.65 15.12 1.58
C MET A 146 4.36 15.46 0.82
N PRO A 147 3.94 14.65 -0.18
CA PRO A 147 2.72 14.86 -0.96
C PRO A 147 1.45 14.41 -0.22
N ILE A 148 1.35 14.67 1.08
CA ILE A 148 0.22 14.28 1.92
C ILE A 148 -0.86 15.35 1.97
N LYS A 149 -2.11 14.90 2.06
CA LYS A 149 -3.30 15.73 2.29
C LYS A 149 -4.05 15.20 3.51
N VAL A 150 -3.52 15.50 4.68
CA VAL A 150 -4.07 15.06 5.97
C VAL A 150 -4.32 16.30 6.83
N ASP A 151 -5.47 16.36 7.49
CA ASP A 151 -5.77 17.45 8.42
C ASP A 151 -4.70 17.53 9.51
N GLY A 152 -4.26 18.75 9.84
CA GLY A 152 -3.12 18.96 10.73
C GLY A 152 -1.74 18.90 10.07
N PHE A 153 -1.63 18.61 8.77
CA PHE A 153 -0.35 18.54 8.04
C PHE A 153 -0.40 19.23 6.66
N LYS A 154 0.71 19.86 6.25
CA LYS A 154 0.89 20.45 4.92
C LYS A 154 2.34 20.26 4.47
N GLY A 155 2.57 19.48 3.41
CA GLY A 155 3.92 19.22 2.92
C GLY A 155 4.78 18.42 3.89
N GLY A 156 4.15 17.71 4.84
CA GLY A 156 4.81 17.05 5.96
C GLY A 156 5.09 17.96 7.17
N ASP A 157 4.88 19.27 7.06
CA ASP A 157 4.90 20.19 8.21
C ASP A 157 3.58 20.12 8.98
N ARG A 158 3.66 20.19 10.31
CA ARG A 158 2.48 20.29 11.17
C ARG A 158 1.84 21.67 11.06
N THR A 159 0.52 21.70 10.91
CA THR A 159 -0.27 22.95 10.92
C THR A 159 -0.96 23.20 12.26
N ASN A 160 -1.02 22.18 13.14
CA ASN A 160 -1.52 22.31 14.51
C ASN A 160 -0.91 21.23 15.45
N LEU A 161 -1.28 21.29 16.73
CA LEU A 161 -0.78 20.40 17.77
C LEU A 161 -1.64 19.14 18.02
N LEU A 162 -2.77 19.00 17.33
CA LEU A 162 -3.68 17.87 17.52
C LEU A 162 -3.08 16.58 16.95
N LEU A 163 -3.49 15.44 17.51
CA LEU A 163 -3.23 14.15 16.88
C LEU A 163 -4.10 14.00 15.63
N PRO A 164 -3.61 13.31 14.59
CA PRO A 164 -4.42 12.97 13.42
C PRO A 164 -5.62 12.11 13.84
N LYS A 165 -6.69 12.20 13.05
CA LYS A 165 -7.87 11.34 13.25
C LYS A 165 -7.49 9.87 12.99
N PRO A 166 -8.13 8.91 13.68
CA PRO A 166 -8.00 7.48 13.41
C PRO A 166 -8.34 7.11 11.97
#